data_AF-A0A7K1H788-F1
#
_entry.id   AF-A0A7K1H788-F1
#
_cell.length_a   1.000
_cell.length_b   1.000
_cell.length_c   1.000
_cell.angle_alpha   90.00
_cell.angle_beta   90.00
_cell.angle_gamma   90.00
#
_symmetry.space_group_name_H-M   'P 1'
#
loop_
_entity.id
_entity.type
_entity.pdbx_description
1 polymer ?
#
loop_
_entity_poly.entity_id
_entity_poly.type
_entity_poly.pdbx_seq_one_letter_code
_entity_poly.pdbx_strand_id
1 'polypeptide(L)' 'MPDEMVIASVAHANGLPLYTTDPNDFTGLEDLVRVQPVQRP' A
#
# COMPACT_ATOMS: atom_id res chain seq x y z
N MET A 1 8.80 8.69 6.34
CA MET A 1 7.45 9.11 6.74
C MET A 1 6.82 7.94 7.51
N PRO A 2 6.42 8.08 8.79
CA PRO A 2 5.97 6.94 9.61
C PRO A 2 4.53 6.48 9.35
N ASP A 3 3.71 7.25 8.63
CA ASP A 3 2.28 6.99 8.48
C ASP A 3 1.97 5.81 7.53
N GLU A 4 2.79 5.59 6.51
CA GLU A 4 2.53 4.60 5.45
C GLU A 4 2.72 3.16 5.91
N MET A 5 3.62 2.95 6.87
CA MET A 5 3.86 1.65 7.46
C MET A 5 2.62 1.12 8.21
N VAL A 6 1.85 2.01 8.83
CA VAL A 6 0.60 1.63 9.52
C VAL A 6 -0.46 1.19 8.50
N ILE A 7 -0.56 1.89 7.38
CA ILE A 7 -1.54 1.58 6.33
C ILE A 7 -1.21 0.22 5.68
N ALA A 8 0.07 -0.01 5.35
CA ALA A 8 0.52 -1.29 4.80
C ALA A 8 0.29 -2.46 5.78
N SER A 9 0.55 -2.26 7.08
CA SER A 9 0.34 -3.28 8.12
C SER A 9 -1.13 -3.68 8.24
N VAL A 10 -2.06 -2.71 8.21
CA VAL A 10 -3.50 -2.97 8.28
C VAL A 10 -4.00 -3.67 7.01
N ALA A 11 -3.53 -3.24 5.83
CA ALA A 11 -3.88 -3.88 4.56
C ALA A 11 -3.44 -5.35 4.51
N HIS A 12 -2.20 -5.64 4.92
CA HIS A 12 -1.68 -7.01 5.03
C HIS A 12 -2.50 -7.85 6.01
N ALA A 13 -2.71 -7.34 7.23
CA ALA A 13 -3.42 -8.06 8.29
C ALA A 13 -4.87 -8.41 7.93
N ASN A 14 -5.52 -7.59 7.09
CA ASN A 14 -6.89 -7.81 6.64
C ASN A 14 -6.99 -8.47 5.25
N GLY A 15 -5.86 -8.78 4.60
CA GLY A 15 -5.83 -9.30 3.23
C GLY A 15 -6.47 -8.37 2.21
N LEU A 16 -6.45 -7.06 2.46
CA LEU A 16 -7.05 -6.04 1.61
C LEU A 16 -6.02 -5.45 0.64
N PRO A 17 -6.41 -5.12 -0.60
CA PRO A 17 -5.55 -4.38 -1.50
C PRO A 17 -5.33 -2.95 -1.00
N LEU A 18 -4.11 -2.45 -1.15
CA LEU A 18 -3.70 -1.11 -0.76
C LEU A 18 -3.83 -0.16 -1.94
N TYR A 19 -4.74 0.81 -1.84
CA TYR A 19 -4.94 1.82 -2.88
C TYR A 19 -4.08 3.05 -2.60
N THR A 20 -3.21 3.41 -3.54
CA THR A 20 -2.32 4.57 -3.41
C THR A 20 -2.19 5.33 -4.72
N THR A 21 -1.98 6.64 -4.66
CA THR A 21 -1.60 7.44 -5.84
C THR A 21 -0.11 7.40 -6.11
N ASP A 22 0.70 7.04 -5.11
CA ASP A 22 2.13 6.82 -5.27
C ASP A 22 2.47 5.37 -4.88
N PRO A 23 2.56 4.45 -5.86
CA PRO A 23 2.94 3.07 -5.60
C PRO A 23 4.41 2.92 -5.19
N ASN A 24 5.26 3.92 -5.46
CA ASN A 24 6.70 3.81 -5.20
C ASN A 24 7.02 3.83 -3.69
N ASP A 25 6.16 4.42 -2.86
CA ASP A 25 6.32 4.41 -1.40
C ASP A 25 6.18 3.00 -0.79
N PHE A 26 5.62 2.06 -1.56
CA PHE A 26 5.43 0.67 -1.14
C PHE A 26 6.36 -0.31 -1.88
N THR A 27 7.41 0.21 -2.53
CA THR A 27 8.44 -0.62 -3.17
C THR A 27 9.10 -1.53 -2.13
N GLY A 28 9.11 -2.85 -2.36
CA GLY A 28 9.61 -3.85 -1.40
C GLY A 28 8.55 -4.41 -0.43
N LEU A 29 7.32 -3.91 -0.46
CA LEU A 29 6.16 -4.50 0.21
C LEU A 29 5.23 -5.24 -0.77
N GLU A 30 5.61 -5.36 -2.05
CA GLU A 30 4.80 -5.95 -3.12
C GLU A 30 4.48 -7.44 -2.88
N ASP A 31 5.40 -8.16 -2.22
CA ASP A 31 5.20 -9.57 -1.83
C ASP A 31 4.30 -9.72 -0.59
N LEU A 32 4.14 -8.65 0.19
CA LEU A 32 3.34 -8.66 1.43
C LEU A 32 1.94 -8.09 1.18
N VAL A 33 1.82 -7.05 0.35
CA VAL A 33 0.58 -6.30 0.17
C VAL A 33 0.33 -6.10 -1.31
N ARG A 34 -0.90 -6.36 -1.74
CA ARG A 34 -1.33 -6.07 -3.11
C ARG A 34 -1.56 -4.58 -3.28
N VAL A 35 -0.58 -3.89 -3.85
CA VAL A 35 -0.66 -2.45 -4.15
C VAL A 35 -1.43 -2.21 -5.44
N GLN A 36 -2.45 -1.36 -5.38
CA GLN A 36 -3.28 -0.96 -6.51
C GLN A 36 -3.14 0.56 -6.74
N PRO A 37 -2.43 0.99 -7.81
CA PRO A 37 -2.31 2.40 -8.11
C PRO A 37 -3.68 2.98 -8.51
N VAL A 38 -3.99 4.16 -7.98
CA VAL A 38 -5.19 4.94 -8.31
C VAL A 38 -4.76 6.20 -9.03
N GLN A 39 -5.34 6.47 -10.20
CA GLN A 39 -5.17 7.75 -10.89
C GLN A 39 -6.32 8.68 -10.47
N ARG A 40 -5.99 9.85 -9.91
CA ARG A 40 -6.97 10.93 -9.70
C ARG A 40 -7.01 11.78 -10.99
N PRO A 41 -8.20 12.12 -11.50
CA PRO A 41 -8.37 12.97 -12.68
C PRO A 41 -7.96 14.43 -12.44
#